data_AF-A0A1M6LTQ9-F1
#
_entry.id   AF-A0A1M6LTQ9-F1
#
_cell.length_a   1.000
_cell.length_b   1.000
_cell.length_c   1.000
_cell.angle_alpha   90.00
_cell.angle_beta   90.00
_cell.angle_gamma   90.00
#
_symmetry.space_group_name_H-M   'P 1'
#
loop_
_entity.id
_entity.type
_entity.pdbx_description
1 polymer ?
#
loop_
_entity_poly.entity_id
_entity_poly.type
_entity_poly.pdbx_seq_one_letter_code
_entity_poly.pdbx_strand_id
1 'polypeptide(L)' 'MEEKIRDLKEKLKDLEAKVKEREASLPAHSVRVSQIMELEALEEERDQVRRELEDLLAEKT' A
#
# COMPACT_ATOMS: atom_id res chain seq x y z
N MET A 1 18.72 7.26 -7.29
CA MET A 1 17.59 6.61 -8.01
C MET A 1 17.42 5.16 -7.56
N GLU A 2 18.48 4.35 -7.55
CA GLU A 2 18.40 2.94 -7.09
C GLU A 2 18.05 2.79 -5.61
N GLU A 3 18.58 3.65 -4.74
CA GLU A 3 18.18 3.73 -3.32
C GLU A 3 16.69 4.05 -3.17
N LYS A 4 16.21 5.09 -3.86
CA LYS A 4 14.77 5.45 -3.87
C LYS A 4 13.88 4.29 -4.34
N ILE A 5 14.30 3.55 -5.37
CA ILE A 5 13.58 2.36 -5.87
C ILE A 5 13.55 1.26 -4.80
N ARG A 6 14.66 1.03 -4.09
CA ARG A 6 14.72 0.05 -2.99
C ARG A 6 13.78 0.47 -1.86
N ASP A 7 13.82 1.73 -1.45
CA ASP A 7 13.01 2.24 -0.35
C ASP A 7 11.52 2.19 -0.67
N LEU A 8 11.13 2.52 -1.92
CA LEU A 8 9.75 2.38 -2.39
C LEU A 8 9.30 0.92 -2.45
N LYS A 9 10.18 -0.02 -2.82
CA LYS A 9 9.87 -1.46 -2.79
C LYS A 9 9.64 -1.98 -1.38
N GLU A 10 10.48 -1.58 -0.43
CA GLU A 10 10.31 -1.95 0.98
C GLU A 10 9.02 -1.35 1.53
N LYS A 11 8.78 -0.05 1.28
CA LYS A 11 7.54 0.61 1.67
C LYS A 11 6.29 -0.05 1.08
N LEU A 12 6.33 -0.41 -0.21
CA LEU A 12 5.23 -1.09 -0.88
C LEU A 12 4.93 -2.44 -0.22
N LYS A 13 5.96 -3.24 0.04
CA LYS A 13 5.83 -4.54 0.72
C LYS A 13 5.22 -4.40 2.11
N ASP A 14 5.64 -3.39 2.86
CA ASP A 14 5.11 -3.13 4.20
C ASP A 14 3.64 -2.69 4.16
N LEU A 15 3.26 -1.85 3.20
CA LEU A 15 1.88 -1.42 3.01
C LEU A 15 0.98 -2.58 2.58
N GLU A 16 1.43 -3.43 1.66
CA GLU A 16 0.71 -4.64 1.25
C GLU A 16 0.48 -5.59 2.43
N ALA A 17 1.47 -5.76 3.30
CA ALA A 17 1.34 -6.55 4.52
C ALA A 17 0.30 -5.95 5.48
N LYS A 18 0.34 -4.62 5.68
CA LYS A 18 -0.62 -3.90 6.55
C LYS A 18 -2.05 -3.98 6.03
N VAL A 19 -2.26 -3.77 4.72
CA VAL A 19 -3.58 -3.90 4.08
C VAL A 19 -4.12 -5.30 4.34
N LYS A 20 -3.32 -6.34 4.04
CA LYS A 20 -3.74 -7.74 4.23
C LYS A 20 -4.06 -8.08 5.69
N GLU A 21 -3.24 -7.61 6.63
CA GLU A 21 -3.49 -7.79 8.06
C GLU A 21 -4.80 -7.11 8.49
N ARG A 22 -5.03 -5.89 8.00
CA ARG A 22 -6.26 -5.15 8.31
C ARG A 22 -7.48 -5.81 7.71
N GLU A 23 -7.44 -6.23 6.45
CA GLU A 23 -8.50 -7.02 5.81
C GLU A 23 -8.83 -8.29 6.61
N ALA A 24 -7.80 -9.04 7.02
CA ALA A 24 -7.97 -10.25 7.82
C ALA A 24 -8.56 -9.98 9.21
N SER A 25 -8.33 -8.78 9.75
CA SER A 25 -8.87 -8.35 11.05
C SER A 25 -10.32 -7.84 10.99
N LEU A 26 -10.89 -7.64 9.79
CA LEU A 26 -12.25 -7.13 9.63
C LEU A 26 -13.29 -8.16 10.09
N PRO A 27 -14.26 -7.78 10.93
CA PRO A 27 -15.35 -8.67 11.31
C PRO A 27 -16.27 -8.96 10.12
N ALA A 28 -16.54 -10.24 9.83
CA ALA A 28 -17.34 -10.67 8.67
C ALA A 28 -18.76 -10.08 8.59
N HIS A 29 -19.33 -9.61 9.70
CA HIS A 29 -20.71 -9.14 9.79
C HIS A 29 -20.87 -7.74 10.40
N SER A 30 -19.78 -7.09 10.81
CA SER A 30 -19.87 -5.80 11.51
C SER A 30 -18.63 -4.95 11.25
N VAL A 31 -18.42 -4.62 9.97
CA VAL A 31 -17.39 -3.66 9.57
C VAL A 31 -17.89 -2.25 9.86
N ARG A 32 -17.13 -1.48 10.64
CA ARG A 32 -17.42 -0.07 10.90
C ARG A 32 -16.87 0.80 9.78
N VAL A 33 -17.54 1.92 9.48
CA VAL A 33 -17.07 2.90 8.49
C VAL A 33 -15.64 3.36 8.77
N SER A 34 -15.27 3.58 10.03
CA SER A 34 -13.89 3.96 10.39
C SER A 34 -12.85 2.90 9.97
N GLN A 35 -13.21 1.62 10.04
CA GLN A 35 -12.31 0.54 9.62
C GLN A 35 -12.18 0.47 8.09
N ILE A 36 -13.25 0.81 7.37
CA ILE A 36 -13.22 0.94 5.90
C ILE A 36 -12.32 2.11 5.51
N MET A 37 -12.53 3.29 6.11
CA MET A 37 -11.72 4.47 5.82
C MET A 37 -10.23 4.26 6.14
N GLU A 38 -9.91 3.58 7.25
CA GLU A 38 -8.54 3.21 7.58
C GLU A 38 -7.92 2.28 6.52
N LEU A 39 -8.70 1.31 6.04
CA LEU A 39 -8.25 0.40 4.98
C LEU A 39 -8.06 1.14 3.66
N GLU A 40 -9.05 1.91 3.21
CA GLU A 40 -9.01 2.71 1.98
C GLU A 40 -7.80 3.65 1.97
N ALA A 41 -7.48 4.30 3.10
CA ALA A 41 -6.30 5.16 3.20
C ALA A 41 -4.99 4.38 3.02
N LEU A 42 -4.88 3.17 3.59
CA LEU A 42 -3.71 2.30 3.40
C LEU A 42 -3.60 1.82 1.95
N GLU A 43 -4.73 1.50 1.32
CA GLU A 43 -4.79 1.07 -0.07
C GLU A 43 -4.41 2.19 -1.04
N GLU A 44 -4.89 3.40 -0.79
CA GLU A 44 -4.54 4.59 -1.57
C GLU A 44 -3.04 4.92 -1.45
N GLU A 45 -2.47 4.83 -0.24
CA GLU A 45 -1.02 5.00 -0.05
C GLU A 45 -0.23 3.93 -0.81
N ARG A 46 -0.66 2.66 -0.73
CA ARG A 46 -0.06 1.52 -1.45
C ARG A 46 -0.07 1.75 -2.96
N ASP A 47 -1.20 2.17 -3.51
CA ASP A 47 -1.33 2.44 -4.94
C ASP A 47 -0.53 3.67 -5.40
N GLN A 48 -0.39 4.69 -4.54
CA GLN A 48 0.46 5.84 -4.82
C GLN A 48 1.93 5.44 -4.85
N VAL A 49 2.40 4.67 -3.87
CA VAL A 49 3.78 4.17 -3.81
C VAL A 49 4.07 3.24 -4.99
N ARG A 50 3.10 2.40 -5.39
CA ARG A 50 3.24 1.53 -6.57
C ARG A 50 3.42 2.35 -7.84
N ARG A 51 2.57 3.36 -8.06
CA ARG A 51 2.67 4.26 -9.22
C ARG A 51 4.02 4.98 -9.27
N GLU A 52 4.46 5.55 -8.15
CA GLU A 52 5.78 6.21 -8.10
C GLU A 52 6.93 5.26 -8.42
N LEU A 53 6.85 4.01 -7.96
CA LEU A 53 7.83 2.98 -8.29
C LEU A 53 7.80 2.61 -9.78
N GLU A 54 6.62 2.44 -10.36
CA GLU A 54 6.42 2.14 -11.79
C GLU A 54 6.99 3.27 -12.66
N ASP A 55 6.68 4.53 -12.34
CA ASP A 55 7.19 5.71 -13.04
C ASP A 55 8.73 5.77 -13.01
N LEU A 56 9.32 5.55 -11.84
CA LEU A 56 10.79 5.52 -11.69
C LEU A 56 11.46 4.37 -12.44
N LEU A 57 10.79 3.22 -12.57
CA LEU A 57 11.31 2.09 -13.35
C LEU A 57 11.19 2.37 -14.86
N ALA A 58 10.11 3.03 -15.28
CA ALA A 58 9.91 3.43 -16.67
C ALA A 58 10.94 4.48 -17.11
N GLU A 59 11.26 5.47 -16.26
CA GLU A 59 12.31 6.47 -16.51
C GLU A 59 13.73 5.88 -16.60
N LYS A 60 13.95 4.67 -16.06
CA LYS A 60 15.26 3.98 -16.12
C LYS A 60 15.44 3.18 -17.42
N THR A 61 14.37 2.92 -18.17
CA THR A 61 14.36 2.10 -19.40
C THR A 61 14.60 2.96 -20.63
#